data_AF-A0A5C6ATW5-F1
#
_entry.id   AF-A0A5C6ATW5-F1
#
_cell.length_a   1.000
_cell.length_b   1.000
_cell.length_c   1.000
_cell.angle_alpha   90.00
_cell.angle_beta   90.00
_cell.angle_gamma   90.00
#
_symmetry.space_group_name_H-M   'P 1'
#
loop_
_entity.id
_entity.type
_entity.pdbx_description
1 polymer ?
#
loop_
_entity_poly.entity_id
_entity_poly.type
_entity_poly.pdbx_seq_one_letter_code
_entity_poly.pdbx_strand_id
1 'polypeptide(L)'
;MMPWMVAFFGILVIPLGLVHIVLMISQPVLVHSWCALCLLAALIMLPMLPLEVDEVVAMCQHVRQAKKRGDRGGSLWTIFWKGGSGEGCTDEDRAPAIIELPAKPWQVFKASLWGMSFPWTLISATFAGLIVVFLPTWFAVDVESTAADISHLGGALIVTVSVICMGEVVRIGRYLNLLLAAIVGIGPWLFEATTGYAMSCSLLAVVVIAMSIPRGKKTQTYGSWDHYVR
;
A
#
# COMPACT_ATOMS: atom_id res chain seq x y z
N MET A 1 -3.45 -11.09 -22.36
CA MET A 1 -2.89 -9.72 -22.34
C MET A 1 -1.45 -9.75 -22.81
N MET A 2 -0.93 -8.67 -23.41
CA MET A 2 0.49 -8.56 -23.77
C MET A 2 1.33 -8.32 -22.50
N PRO A 3 2.08 -9.32 -21.99
CA PRO A 3 2.76 -9.24 -20.69
C PRO A 3 3.81 -8.12 -20.62
N TRP A 4 4.44 -7.80 -21.75
CA TRP A 4 5.46 -6.77 -21.86
C TRP A 4 4.95 -5.37 -21.45
N MET A 5 3.71 -5.04 -21.79
CA MET A 5 3.12 -3.73 -21.51
C MET A 5 2.90 -3.52 -20.01
N VAL A 6 2.43 -4.57 -19.32
CA VAL A 6 2.22 -4.55 -17.86
C VAL A 6 3.55 -4.52 -17.11
N ALA A 7 4.57 -5.23 -17.61
CA ALA A 7 5.91 -5.19 -17.03
C ALA A 7 6.53 -3.79 -17.12
N PHE A 8 6.40 -3.13 -18.28
CA PHE A 8 6.90 -1.78 -18.47
C PHE A 8 6.17 -0.79 -17.54
N PHE A 9 4.85 -0.92 -17.42
CA PHE A 9 4.06 -0.12 -16.49
C PHE A 9 4.52 -0.32 -15.04
N GLY A 10 4.67 -1.57 -14.58
CA GLY A 10 5.18 -1.85 -13.24
C GLY A 10 6.57 -1.28 -12.96
N ILE A 11 7.50 -1.39 -13.91
CA ILE A 11 8.86 -0.83 -13.79
C ILE A 11 8.85 0.70 -13.73
N LEU A 12 7.89 1.36 -14.37
CA LEU A 12 7.79 2.81 -14.35
C LEU A 12 7.08 3.31 -13.09
N VAL A 13 5.96 2.68 -12.71
CA VAL A 13 5.09 3.21 -11.67
C VAL A 13 5.56 2.83 -10.27
N ILE A 14 6.11 1.63 -10.04
CA ILE A 14 6.59 1.25 -8.70
C ILE A 14 7.70 2.20 -8.20
N PRO A 15 8.75 2.52 -8.99
CA PRO A 15 9.76 3.48 -8.56
C PRO A 15 9.20 4.90 -8.43
N LEU A 16 8.34 5.32 -9.36
CA LEU A 16 7.72 6.64 -9.31
C LEU A 16 6.87 6.81 -8.05
N GLY A 17 6.09 5.79 -7.68
CA GLY A 17 5.30 5.73 -6.46
C GLY A 17 6.18 5.79 -5.21
N LEU A 18 7.29 5.05 -5.19
CA LEU A 18 8.26 5.10 -4.09
C LEU A 18 8.85 6.51 -3.92
N VAL A 19 9.27 7.14 -5.02
CA VAL A 19 9.80 8.52 -5.00
C VAL A 19 8.73 9.48 -4.49
N HIS A 20 7.49 9.35 -4.94
CA HIS A 20 6.38 10.19 -4.48
C HIS A 20 6.12 10.04 -2.97
N ILE A 21 6.14 8.81 -2.44
CA ILE A 21 6.01 8.54 -1.00
C ILE A 21 7.15 9.23 -0.24
N VAL A 22 8.41 9.08 -0.69
CA VAL A 22 9.57 9.71 -0.03
C VAL A 22 9.45 11.22 -0.03
N LEU A 23 9.08 11.82 -1.17
CA LEU A 23 8.89 13.27 -1.26
C LEU A 23 7.78 13.76 -0.32
N MET A 24 6.64 13.07 -0.29
CA MET A 24 5.51 13.42 0.58
C MET A 24 5.88 13.33 2.07
N ILE A 25 6.59 12.29 2.46
CA ILE A 25 7.01 12.07 3.85
C ILE A 25 8.13 13.04 4.27
N SER A 26 8.92 13.55 3.32
CA SER A 26 9.98 14.53 3.59
C SER A 26 9.47 15.95 3.77
N GLN A 27 8.26 16.28 3.25
CA GLN A 27 7.71 17.63 3.33
C GLN A 27 7.51 18.16 4.76
N PRO A 28 6.92 17.40 5.71
CA PRO A 28 6.76 17.85 7.08
C PRO A 28 8.11 18.10 7.78
N VAL A 29 9.13 17.29 7.49
CA VAL A 29 10.46 17.37 8.13
C VAL A 29 11.29 18.53 7.56
N LEU A 30 11.21 18.78 6.25
CA LEU A 30 12.04 19.82 5.61
C LEU A 30 11.39 21.21 5.67
N VAL A 31 10.07 21.29 5.45
CA VAL A 31 9.35 22.57 5.29
C VAL A 31 8.57 22.92 6.55
N HIS A 32 8.47 22.01 7.53
CA HIS A 32 7.73 22.20 8.78
C HIS A 32 6.28 22.67 8.54
N SER A 33 5.72 22.33 7.37
CA SER A 33 4.44 22.84 6.88
C SER A 33 3.65 21.75 6.15
N TRP A 34 2.32 21.84 6.25
CA TRP A 34 1.38 20.91 5.61
C TRP A 34 0.91 21.44 4.26
N CYS A 35 1.22 20.73 3.19
CA CYS A 35 0.67 21.00 1.87
C CYS A 35 -0.68 20.26 1.71
N ALA A 36 -1.80 20.98 1.82
CA ALA A 36 -3.14 20.39 1.67
C ALA A 36 -3.34 19.68 0.32
N LEU A 37 -2.81 20.27 -0.76
CA LEU A 37 -2.86 19.67 -2.10
C LEU A 37 -2.04 18.37 -2.18
N CYS A 38 -0.92 18.29 -1.48
CA CYS A 38 -0.05 17.12 -1.46
C CYS A 38 -0.67 15.98 -0.64
N LEU A 39 -1.32 16.31 0.48
CA LEU A 39 -2.13 15.35 1.25
C LEU A 39 -3.29 14.80 0.42
N LEU A 40 -3.98 15.66 -0.34
CA LEU A 40 -5.07 15.23 -1.23
C LEU A 40 -4.54 14.33 -2.36
N ALA A 41 -3.41 14.66 -2.97
CA ALA A 41 -2.78 13.83 -3.98
C ALA A 41 -2.37 12.46 -3.41
N ALA A 42 -1.78 12.44 -2.21
CA ALA A 42 -1.45 11.20 -1.51
C ALA A 42 -2.70 10.36 -1.21
N LEU A 43 -3.78 10.98 -0.74
CA LEU A 43 -5.04 10.28 -0.47
C LEU A 43 -5.59 9.56 -1.71
N ILE A 44 -5.43 10.16 -2.89
CA ILE A 44 -5.93 9.59 -4.15
C ILE A 44 -4.98 8.54 -4.72
N MET A 45 -3.67 8.81 -4.75
CA MET A 45 -2.70 7.94 -5.43
C MET A 45 -2.27 6.73 -4.60
N LEU A 46 -2.24 6.86 -3.27
CA LEU A 46 -1.69 5.81 -2.41
C LEU A 46 -2.50 4.50 -2.46
N PRO A 47 -3.85 4.52 -2.52
CA PRO A 47 -4.64 3.31 -2.78
C PRO A 47 -4.46 2.71 -4.19
N MET A 48 -3.96 3.46 -5.18
CA MET A 48 -3.75 2.95 -6.54
C MET A 48 -2.52 2.04 -6.61
N LEU A 49 -1.46 2.34 -5.84
CA LEU A 49 -0.22 1.56 -5.82
C LEU A 49 -0.40 0.04 -5.58
N PRO A 50 -1.14 -0.42 -4.56
CA PRO A 50 -1.33 -1.86 -4.36
C PRO A 50 -2.09 -2.55 -5.51
N LEU A 51 -3.01 -1.86 -6.18
CA LEU A 51 -3.74 -2.42 -7.32
C LEU A 51 -2.80 -2.68 -8.51
N GLU A 52 -1.86 -1.77 -8.76
CA GLU A 52 -0.86 -1.96 -9.81
C GLU A 52 0.10 -3.10 -9.50
N VAL A 53 0.47 -3.27 -8.22
CA VAL A 53 1.29 -4.39 -7.76
C VAL A 53 0.55 -5.73 -7.97
N ASP A 54 -0.76 -5.78 -7.67
CA ASP A 54 -1.59 -6.95 -7.91
C ASP A 54 -1.60 -7.36 -9.40
N GLU A 55 -1.75 -6.40 -10.31
CA GLU A 55 -1.70 -6.63 -11.77
C GLU A 55 -0.35 -7.15 -12.25
N VAL A 56 0.75 -6.56 -11.75
CA VAL A 56 2.11 -7.01 -12.07
C VAL A 56 2.34 -8.45 -11.59
N VAL A 57 1.83 -8.80 -10.41
CA VAL A 57 1.93 -10.16 -9.87
C VAL A 57 1.06 -11.14 -10.66
N ALA A 58 -0.16 -10.77 -11.04
CA ALA A 58 -1.02 -11.59 -11.90
C ALA A 58 -0.35 -11.88 -13.25
N MET A 59 0.26 -10.87 -13.88
CA MET A 59 1.05 -11.04 -15.11
C MET A 59 2.23 -11.99 -14.90
N CYS A 60 3.00 -11.81 -13.83
CA CYS A 60 4.12 -12.71 -13.50
C CYS A 60 3.66 -14.17 -13.34
N GLN A 61 2.50 -14.39 -12.71
CA GLN A 61 1.91 -15.73 -12.57
C GLN A 61 1.50 -16.30 -13.93
N HIS A 62 0.85 -15.51 -14.78
CA HIS A 62 0.46 -15.94 -16.12
C HIS A 62 1.68 -16.40 -16.93
N VAL A 63 2.77 -15.64 -16.94
CA VAL A 63 4.02 -16.00 -17.64
C VAL A 63 4.63 -17.28 -17.08
N ARG A 64 4.65 -17.44 -15.74
CA ARG A 64 5.15 -18.67 -15.09
C ARG A 64 4.31 -19.89 -15.43
N GLN A 65 2.98 -19.76 -15.45
CA GLN A 65 2.08 -20.86 -15.80
C GLN A 65 2.18 -21.22 -17.29
N ALA A 66 2.28 -20.24 -18.18
CA ALA A 66 2.49 -20.47 -19.61
C ALA A 66 3.81 -21.21 -19.88
N LYS A 67 4.89 -20.85 -19.16
CA LYS A 67 6.15 -21.62 -19.19
C LYS A 67 5.95 -23.07 -18.76
N LYS A 68 5.22 -23.29 -17.66
CA LYS A 68 4.99 -24.65 -17.10
C LYS A 68 4.14 -25.52 -18.04
N ARG A 69 3.24 -24.92 -18.82
CA ARG A 69 2.44 -25.61 -19.84
C ARG A 69 3.24 -25.99 -21.09
N GLY A 70 4.50 -25.58 -21.20
CA GLY A 70 5.34 -25.84 -22.39
C GLY A 70 4.92 -25.02 -23.61
N ASP A 71 4.09 -24.00 -23.41
CA ASP A 71 3.51 -23.18 -24.46
C ASP A 71 4.64 -22.47 -25.25
N ARG A 72 4.59 -22.54 -26.59
CA ARG A 72 5.65 -22.07 -27.51
C ARG A 72 7.08 -22.57 -27.18
N GLY A 73 7.23 -23.82 -26.78
CA GLY A 73 8.54 -24.46 -26.60
C GLY A 73 9.29 -24.04 -25.35
N GLY A 74 8.60 -23.48 -24.34
CA GLY A 74 9.17 -23.16 -23.03
C GLY A 74 10.05 -21.90 -22.98
N SER A 75 10.17 -21.16 -24.08
CA SER A 75 10.93 -19.90 -24.13
C SER A 75 10.15 -18.77 -23.46
N LEU A 76 10.63 -18.34 -22.29
CA LEU A 76 10.10 -17.20 -21.54
C LEU A 76 10.06 -15.93 -22.39
N TRP A 77 11.01 -15.75 -23.31
CA TRP A 77 11.12 -14.57 -24.16
C TRP A 77 9.96 -14.46 -25.15
N THR A 78 9.59 -15.59 -25.77
CA THR A 78 8.50 -15.62 -26.74
C THR A 78 7.14 -15.50 -26.06
N ILE A 79 6.97 -16.10 -24.88
CA ILE A 79 5.75 -15.98 -24.07
C ILE A 79 5.58 -14.53 -23.57
N PHE A 80 6.66 -13.89 -23.12
CA PHE A 80 6.64 -12.52 -22.62
C PHE A 80 6.34 -11.49 -23.73
N TRP A 81 6.96 -11.63 -24.91
CA TRP A 81 6.77 -10.69 -26.02
C TRP A 81 5.48 -10.91 -26.81
N LYS A 82 5.11 -12.15 -27.09
CA LYS A 82 3.96 -12.47 -27.95
C LYS A 82 2.69 -12.83 -27.17
N GLY A 83 2.74 -12.93 -25.84
CA GLY A 83 1.64 -13.39 -24.96
C GLY A 83 1.34 -14.88 -25.10
N GLY A 84 1.01 -15.61 -24.03
CA GLY A 84 0.66 -17.05 -24.13
C GLY A 84 -0.52 -17.31 -25.06
N SER A 85 -0.62 -18.50 -25.65
CA SER A 85 -1.79 -18.91 -26.44
C SER A 85 -3.00 -18.86 -25.51
N GLY A 86 -3.94 -17.96 -25.77
CA GLY A 86 -5.18 -17.86 -24.99
C GLY A 86 -6.16 -18.98 -25.31
N GLU A 87 -5.73 -20.25 -25.29
CA GLU A 87 -6.67 -21.37 -25.29
C GLU A 87 -7.17 -21.55 -23.85
N GLY A 88 -8.25 -20.83 -23.54
CA GLY A 88 -8.93 -20.86 -22.24
C GLY A 88 -9.50 -19.54 -21.75
N CYS A 89 -9.35 -18.42 -22.48
CA CYS A 89 -10.08 -17.20 -22.15
C CYS A 89 -11.49 -17.29 -22.73
N THR A 90 -12.45 -17.80 -21.96
CA THR A 90 -13.88 -17.58 -22.22
C THR A 90 -14.17 -16.08 -22.16
N ASP A 91 -14.94 -15.57 -23.12
CA ASP A 91 -15.37 -14.16 -23.24
C ASP A 91 -16.13 -13.62 -22.01
N GLU A 92 -16.43 -14.46 -21.01
CA GLU A 92 -17.19 -14.14 -19.81
C GLU A 92 -16.38 -13.45 -18.69
N ASP A 93 -15.03 -13.51 -18.71
CA ASP A 93 -14.15 -12.87 -17.70
C ASP A 93 -13.73 -11.43 -18.07
N ARG A 94 -14.47 -10.77 -18.97
CA ARG A 94 -14.22 -9.36 -19.29
C ARG A 94 -14.75 -8.49 -18.16
N ALA A 95 -13.85 -7.93 -17.35
CA ALA A 95 -14.17 -6.81 -16.47
C ALA A 95 -14.95 -5.76 -17.29
N PRO A 96 -16.07 -5.20 -16.76
CA PRO A 96 -16.90 -4.27 -17.51
C PRO A 96 -16.04 -3.14 -18.05
N ALA A 97 -16.13 -2.89 -19.35
CA ALA A 97 -15.29 -1.90 -20.01
C ALA A 97 -15.50 -0.53 -19.35
N ILE A 98 -14.42 0.24 -19.21
CA ILE A 98 -14.41 1.63 -18.68
C ILE A 98 -15.44 2.53 -19.42
N ILE A 99 -15.90 2.11 -20.61
CA ILE A 99 -16.98 2.72 -21.39
C ILE A 99 -18.32 2.79 -20.63
N GLU A 100 -18.58 1.93 -19.63
CA GLU A 100 -19.80 1.97 -18.80
C GLU A 100 -19.73 2.94 -17.59
N LEU A 101 -18.63 3.69 -17.41
CA LEU A 101 -18.47 4.67 -16.33
C LEU A 101 -19.63 5.67 -16.19
N PRO A 102 -20.26 6.19 -17.27
CA PRO A 102 -21.39 7.11 -17.17
C PRO A 102 -22.69 6.43 -16.69
N ALA A 103 -22.84 5.13 -16.94
CA ALA A 103 -24.06 4.39 -16.66
C ALA A 103 -24.07 3.80 -15.25
N LYS A 104 -22.92 3.35 -14.73
CA LYS A 104 -22.80 2.68 -13.43
C LYS A 104 -21.49 3.02 -12.71
N PRO A 105 -21.27 4.29 -12.29
CA PRO A 105 -20.00 4.74 -11.71
C PRO A 105 -19.58 3.92 -10.47
N TRP A 106 -20.55 3.50 -9.66
CA TRP A 106 -20.28 2.70 -8.46
C TRP A 106 -19.83 1.26 -8.77
N GLN A 107 -20.34 0.65 -9.84
CA GLN A 107 -19.93 -0.70 -10.23
C GLN A 107 -18.53 -0.71 -10.83
N VAL A 108 -18.21 0.30 -11.64
CA VAL A 108 -16.85 0.45 -12.20
C VAL A 108 -15.84 0.81 -11.10
N PHE A 109 -16.18 1.69 -10.16
CA PHE A 109 -15.31 2.00 -9.02
C PHE A 109 -15.03 0.76 -8.15
N LYS A 110 -16.05 -0.03 -7.85
CA LYS A 110 -15.89 -1.28 -7.09
C LYS A 110 -15.08 -2.33 -7.87
N ALA A 111 -15.21 -2.36 -9.20
CA ALA A 111 -14.38 -3.19 -10.06
C ALA A 111 -12.92 -2.69 -10.14
N SER A 112 -12.67 -1.37 -10.09
CA SER A 112 -11.33 -0.81 -10.00
C SER A 112 -10.65 -1.06 -8.66
N LEU A 113 -11.41 -1.22 -7.57
CA LEU A 113 -10.88 -1.63 -6.26
C LEU A 113 -10.79 -3.17 -6.11
N TRP A 114 -11.06 -3.94 -7.16
CA TRP A 114 -10.94 -5.39 -7.17
C TRP A 114 -9.45 -5.78 -7.06
N GLY A 115 -9.06 -6.34 -5.91
CA GLY A 115 -7.65 -6.61 -5.56
C GLY A 115 -7.26 -6.00 -4.20
N MET A 116 -7.93 -4.90 -3.81
CA MET A 116 -7.81 -4.35 -2.47
C MET A 116 -8.83 -4.97 -1.52
N SER A 117 -8.36 -5.29 -0.33
CA SER A 117 -9.17 -5.71 0.80
C SER A 117 -9.15 -4.61 1.86
N PHE A 118 -10.31 -4.31 2.45
CA PHE A 118 -10.42 -3.28 3.48
C PHE A 118 -10.65 -3.90 4.85
N PRO A 119 -9.63 -4.55 5.47
CA PRO A 119 -9.78 -5.07 6.83
C PRO A 119 -9.85 -3.90 7.82
N TRP A 120 -10.82 -3.95 8.72
CA TRP A 120 -11.01 -2.94 9.77
C TRP A 120 -9.75 -2.69 10.61
N THR A 121 -8.87 -3.68 10.73
CA THR A 121 -7.62 -3.58 11.47
C THR A 121 -6.58 -2.68 10.77
N LEU A 122 -6.45 -2.73 9.44
CA LEU A 122 -5.55 -1.81 8.73
C LEU A 122 -6.15 -0.41 8.62
N ILE A 123 -7.47 -0.30 8.52
CA ILE A 123 -8.16 1.00 8.57
C ILE A 123 -7.89 1.68 9.91
N SER A 124 -8.04 0.96 11.03
CA SER A 124 -7.75 1.52 12.35
C SER A 124 -6.27 1.86 12.54
N ALA A 125 -5.35 1.06 12.00
CA ALA A 125 -3.92 1.38 12.00
C ALA A 125 -3.62 2.65 11.18
N THR A 126 -4.26 2.84 10.02
CA THR A 126 -4.16 4.07 9.22
C THR A 126 -4.66 5.28 10.01
N PHE A 127 -5.82 5.20 10.66
CA PHE A 127 -6.34 6.29 11.48
C PHE A 127 -5.42 6.58 12.68
N ALA A 128 -4.90 5.56 13.35
CA ALA A 128 -3.95 5.74 14.43
C ALA A 128 -2.66 6.43 13.96
N GLY A 129 -2.12 6.05 12.81
CA GLY A 129 -0.97 6.72 12.18
C GLY A 129 -1.26 8.18 11.85
N LEU A 130 -2.47 8.49 11.34
CA LEU A 130 -2.89 9.87 11.10
C LEU A 130 -2.92 10.69 12.40
N ILE A 131 -3.43 10.12 13.49
CA ILE A 131 -3.44 10.79 14.80
C ILE A 131 -2.01 11.05 15.28
N VAL A 132 -1.11 10.07 15.15
CA VAL A 132 0.33 10.24 15.48
C VAL A 132 0.93 11.43 14.74
N VAL A 133 0.59 11.59 13.46
CA VAL A 133 1.05 12.73 12.66
C VAL A 133 0.60 14.07 13.25
N PHE A 134 -0.60 14.17 13.80
CA PHE A 134 -1.12 15.42 14.38
C PHE A 134 -0.79 15.62 15.87
N LEU A 135 -0.30 14.61 16.57
CA LEU A 135 0.02 14.70 18.00
C LEU A 135 0.95 15.87 18.38
N PRO A 136 2.06 16.15 17.66
CA PRO A 136 2.93 17.28 17.99
C PRO A 136 2.18 18.62 18.01
N THR A 137 1.24 18.80 17.08
CA THR A 137 0.43 20.02 16.99
C THR A 137 -0.58 20.16 18.13
N TRP A 138 -1.16 19.06 18.60
CA TRP A 138 -2.12 19.08 19.72
C TRP A 138 -1.46 19.30 21.07
N PHE A 139 -0.24 18.79 21.24
CA PHE A 139 0.54 18.97 22.47
C PHE A 139 1.42 20.23 22.46
N ALA A 140 1.30 21.08 21.42
CA ALA A 140 2.09 22.29 21.22
C ALA A 140 3.61 22.04 21.37
N VAL A 141 4.07 20.89 20.86
CA VAL A 141 5.50 20.55 20.82
C VAL A 141 6.15 21.34 19.69
N ASP A 142 7.34 21.89 19.92
CA ASP A 142 8.09 22.62 18.90
C ASP A 142 8.30 21.74 17.67
N VAL A 143 7.94 22.28 16.50
CA VAL A 143 7.96 21.56 15.22
C VAL A 143 9.39 21.18 14.83
N GLU A 144 10.39 21.94 15.30
CA GLU A 144 11.82 21.66 15.07
C GLU A 144 12.39 20.58 16.00
N SER A 145 11.60 20.06 16.95
CA SER A 145 12.09 19.01 17.85
C SER A 145 12.18 17.66 17.15
N THR A 146 13.25 16.92 17.43
CA THR A 146 13.44 15.55 16.90
C THR A 146 12.29 14.62 17.30
N ALA A 147 11.63 14.89 18.44
CA ALA A 147 10.45 14.14 18.88
C ALA A 147 9.21 14.39 18.00
N ALA A 148 9.06 15.59 17.43
CA ALA A 148 8.00 15.89 16.46
C ALA A 148 8.29 15.23 15.10
N ASP A 149 9.54 15.28 14.64
CA ASP A 149 9.98 14.60 13.41
C ASP A 149 9.70 13.11 13.43
N ILE A 150 10.00 12.44 14.55
CA ILE A 150 9.72 10.99 14.70
C ILE A 150 8.24 10.69 14.56
N SER A 151 7.36 11.53 15.12
CA SER A 151 5.91 11.32 15.03
C SER A 151 5.36 11.67 13.65
N HIS A 152 5.81 12.76 13.03
CA HIS A 152 5.41 13.11 11.66
C HIS A 152 5.87 12.04 10.66
N LEU A 153 7.14 11.66 10.70
CA LEU A 153 7.74 10.65 9.82
C LEU A 153 7.15 9.27 10.08
N GLY A 154 7.16 8.84 11.34
CA GLY A 154 6.69 7.53 11.75
C GLY A 154 5.19 7.35 11.52
N GLY A 155 4.38 8.35 11.84
CA GLY A 155 2.94 8.34 11.57
C GLY A 155 2.61 8.29 10.08
N ALA A 156 3.30 9.07 9.24
CA ALA A 156 3.10 9.07 7.79
C ALA A 156 3.53 7.74 7.15
N LEU A 157 4.61 7.13 7.64
CA LEU A 157 5.04 5.79 7.22
C LEU A 157 4.03 4.72 7.64
N ILE A 158 3.49 4.78 8.87
CA ILE A 158 2.43 3.86 9.33
C ILE A 158 1.20 3.96 8.44
N VAL A 159 0.74 5.17 8.10
CA VAL A 159 -0.37 5.40 7.17
C VAL A 159 -0.09 4.75 5.82
N THR A 160 1.09 5.03 5.26
CA THR A 160 1.48 4.55 3.93
C THR A 160 1.54 3.03 3.88
N VAL A 161 2.25 2.41 4.83
CA VAL A 161 2.38 0.96 4.92
C VAL A 161 1.02 0.31 5.15
N SER A 162 0.18 0.87 6.03
CA SER A 162 -1.15 0.31 6.31
C SER A 162 -2.05 0.29 5.09
N VAL A 163 -2.07 1.36 4.29
CA VAL A 163 -2.87 1.43 3.06
C VAL A 163 -2.29 0.55 1.95
N ILE A 164 -0.96 0.51 1.76
CA ILE A 164 -0.34 -0.42 0.80
C ILE A 164 -0.70 -1.87 1.18
N CYS A 165 -0.64 -2.24 2.46
CA CYS A 165 -0.97 -3.58 2.94
C CYS A 165 -2.46 -3.94 2.85
N MET A 166 -3.33 -3.00 2.46
CA MET A 166 -4.71 -3.33 2.07
C MET A 166 -4.75 -4.15 0.77
N GLY A 167 -3.74 -4.04 -0.09
CA GLY A 167 -3.51 -4.97 -1.20
C GLY A 167 -3.16 -6.37 -0.68
N GLU A 168 -3.91 -7.40 -1.09
CA GLU A 168 -3.72 -8.74 -0.52
C GLU A 168 -2.33 -9.31 -0.83
N VAL A 169 -1.74 -8.98 -1.98
CA VAL A 169 -0.41 -9.45 -2.42
C VAL A 169 0.72 -8.91 -1.55
N VAL A 170 0.58 -7.67 -1.07
CA VAL A 170 1.59 -6.97 -0.25
C VAL A 170 1.24 -6.96 1.24
N ARG A 171 0.17 -7.65 1.65
CA ARG A 171 -0.34 -7.70 3.03
C ARG A 171 0.69 -8.16 4.06
N ILE A 172 1.70 -8.94 3.66
CA ILE A 172 2.83 -9.33 4.52
C ILE A 172 3.63 -8.13 5.03
N GLY A 173 3.59 -7.00 4.31
CA GLY A 173 4.24 -5.75 4.71
C GLY A 173 3.69 -5.17 6.02
N ARG A 174 2.55 -5.64 6.54
CA ARG A 174 1.97 -5.14 7.80
C ARG A 174 2.90 -5.29 8.99
N TYR A 175 3.85 -6.23 8.95
CA TYR A 175 4.84 -6.40 10.01
C TYR A 175 5.81 -5.21 10.10
N LEU A 176 5.96 -4.44 9.04
CA LEU A 176 6.75 -3.20 9.06
C LEU A 176 6.12 -2.16 10.01
N ASN A 177 4.78 -2.15 10.15
CA ASN A 177 4.11 -1.29 11.13
C ASN A 177 4.52 -1.59 12.57
N LEU A 178 4.95 -2.82 12.90
CA LEU A 178 5.40 -3.15 14.25
C LEU A 178 6.71 -2.42 14.58
N LEU A 179 7.64 -2.40 13.63
CA LEU A 179 8.91 -1.68 13.77
C LEU A 179 8.67 -0.18 13.83
N LEU A 180 7.84 0.36 12.93
CA LEU A 180 7.51 1.79 12.90
C LEU A 180 6.79 2.24 14.17
N ALA A 181 5.82 1.47 14.66
CA ALA A 181 5.13 1.75 15.90
C ALA A 181 6.06 1.68 17.10
N ALA A 182 6.99 0.72 17.15
CA ALA A 182 8.00 0.68 18.22
C ALA A 182 8.86 1.95 18.24
N ILE A 183 9.30 2.44 17.07
CA ILE A 183 10.06 3.69 16.95
C ILE A 183 9.23 4.88 17.44
N VAL A 184 7.97 5.00 17.03
CA VAL A 184 7.06 6.08 17.47
C VAL A 184 6.76 6.01 18.97
N GLY A 185 6.60 4.81 19.53
CA GLY A 185 6.29 4.62 20.95
C GLY A 185 7.47 4.91 21.86
N ILE A 186 8.69 4.52 21.45
CA ILE A 186 9.90 4.67 22.26
C ILE A 186 10.58 6.03 22.02
N GLY A 187 10.55 6.54 20.79
CA GLY A 187 11.26 7.74 20.37
C GLY A 187 11.05 8.96 21.29
N PRO A 188 9.81 9.38 21.59
CA PRO A 188 9.55 10.53 22.46
C PRO A 188 10.17 10.43 23.86
N TRP A 189 10.38 9.22 24.40
CA TRP A 189 11.03 9.03 25.69
C TRP A 189 12.54 9.26 25.65
N LEU A 190 13.17 9.08 24.49
CA LEU A 190 14.62 9.26 24.30
C LEU A 190 15.02 10.73 24.12
N PHE A 191 14.07 11.59 23.74
CA PHE A 191 14.30 13.00 23.42
C PHE A 191 13.58 13.95 24.40
N GLU A 192 13.42 13.52 25.65
CA GLU A 192 12.89 14.33 26.77
C GLU A 192 11.56 15.05 26.46
N ALA A 193 10.69 14.42 25.67
CA ALA A 193 9.39 15.00 25.36
C ALA A 193 8.48 15.03 26.59
N THR A 194 7.46 15.90 26.57
CA THR A 194 6.49 15.99 27.68
C THR A 194 5.84 14.63 27.94
N THR A 195 5.69 14.26 29.21
CA THR A 195 5.20 12.92 29.60
C THR A 195 3.83 12.60 28.98
N GLY A 196 2.94 13.59 28.88
CA GLY A 196 1.64 13.43 28.24
C GLY A 196 1.73 13.11 26.75
N TYR A 197 2.65 13.74 26.03
CA TYR A 197 2.90 13.46 24.61
C TYR A 197 3.51 12.06 24.42
N ALA A 198 4.55 11.72 25.18
CA ALA A 198 5.22 10.43 25.09
C ALA A 198 4.28 9.25 25.42
N MET A 199 3.41 9.40 26.42
CA MET A 199 2.36 8.42 26.74
C MET A 199 1.35 8.28 25.60
N SER A 200 0.94 9.38 24.97
CA SER A 200 -0.01 9.36 23.85
C SER A 200 0.57 8.64 22.63
N CYS A 201 1.83 8.92 22.28
CA CYS A 201 2.54 8.21 21.22
C CYS A 201 2.67 6.71 21.53
N SER A 202 3.00 6.37 22.78
CA SER A 202 3.10 4.97 23.22
C SER A 202 1.76 4.23 23.12
N LEU A 203 0.67 4.89 23.52
CA LEU A 203 -0.68 4.32 23.45
C LEU A 203 -1.08 4.04 22.00
N LEU A 204 -0.87 5.00 21.09
CA LEU A 204 -1.18 4.82 19.67
C LEU A 204 -0.27 3.77 19.03
N ALA A 205 1.01 3.70 19.41
CA ALA A 205 1.91 2.65 18.96
C ALA A 205 1.41 1.25 19.35
N VAL A 206 0.92 1.07 20.57
CA VAL A 206 0.31 -0.20 21.01
C VAL A 206 -0.92 -0.54 20.19
N VAL A 207 -1.78 0.44 19.89
CA VAL A 207 -2.94 0.25 19.01
C VAL A 207 -2.50 -0.19 17.61
N VAL A 208 -1.52 0.47 17.01
CA VAL A 208 -1.00 0.12 15.68
C VAL A 208 -0.43 -1.30 15.67
N ILE A 209 0.33 -1.69 16.70
CA ILE A 209 0.86 -3.05 16.85
C ILE A 209 -0.28 -4.06 16.96
N ALA A 210 -1.22 -3.83 17.88
CA ALA A 210 -2.36 -4.72 18.11
C ALA A 210 -3.22 -4.90 16.85
N MET A 211 -3.37 -3.86 16.04
CA MET A 211 -4.14 -3.88 14.81
C MET A 211 -3.34 -4.42 13.60
N SER A 212 -2.01 -4.43 13.64
CA SER A 212 -1.17 -4.96 12.56
C SER A 212 -0.89 -6.46 12.67
N ILE A 213 -1.21 -7.09 13.81
CA ILE A 213 -1.03 -8.54 14.03
C ILE A 213 -2.14 -9.41 13.40
N PRO A 214 -3.44 -9.07 13.50
CA PRO A 214 -4.51 -9.94 13.02
C PRO A 214 -4.44 -10.24 11.52
N ARG A 215 -4.67 -11.50 11.17
CA ARG A 215 -4.76 -11.92 9.76
C ARG A 215 -6.11 -11.46 9.20
N GLY A 216 -6.07 -10.51 8.27
CA GLY A 216 -7.26 -10.06 7.55
C GLY A 216 -7.93 -11.19 6.77
N LYS A 217 -9.24 -11.08 6.51
CA LYS A 217 -9.95 -12.05 5.66
C LYS A 217 -9.32 -12.07 4.28
N LYS A 218 -9.11 -13.27 3.73
CA LYS A 218 -8.64 -13.46 2.36
C LYS A 218 -9.86 -13.49 1.45
N THR A 219 -9.94 -12.56 0.51
CA THR A 219 -11.10 -12.45 -0.40
C THR A 219 -10.80 -12.98 -1.78
N GLN A 220 -9.53 -13.02 -2.19
CA GLN A 220 -9.10 -13.48 -3.51
C GLN A 220 -8.13 -14.67 -3.43
N THR A 221 -8.12 -15.50 -4.48
CA THR A 221 -7.18 -16.60 -4.66
C THR A 221 -6.16 -16.24 -5.74
N TYR A 222 -4.90 -16.08 -5.36
CA TYR A 222 -3.78 -15.73 -6.24
C TYR A 222 -2.95 -16.96 -6.65
N GLY A 223 -3.59 -18.13 -6.77
CA GLY A 223 -2.96 -19.38 -7.21
C GLY A 223 -1.67 -19.71 -6.44
N SER A 224 -0.53 -19.78 -7.14
CA SER A 224 0.77 -20.10 -6.54
C SER A 224 1.31 -19.05 -5.56
N TRP A 225 0.77 -17.83 -5.58
CA TRP A 225 1.18 -16.74 -4.69
C TRP A 225 0.42 -16.72 -3.37
N ASP A 226 -0.60 -17.59 -3.23
CA ASP A 226 -1.39 -17.74 -2.02
C ASP A 226 -0.56 -18.03 -0.76
N HIS A 227 0.65 -18.60 -0.92
CA HIS A 227 1.55 -18.86 0.21
C HIS A 227 2.07 -17.56 0.86
N TYR A 228 2.20 -16.48 0.09
CA TYR A 228 2.67 -15.17 0.54
C TYR A 228 1.55 -14.25 1.04
N VAL A 229 0.30 -14.55 0.65
CA VAL A 229 -0.91 -13.83 1.11
C VAL A 229 -1.33 -14.39 2.48
N ARG A 230 -0.83 -13.81 3.57
CA ARG A 230 -1.09 -14.22 4.98
C ARG A 230 -1.47 -13.07 5.92
#